data_AF-A0A662KEY3-F1
#
_entry.id   AF-A0A662KEY3-F1
#
_cell.length_a   1.000
_cell.length_b   1.000
_cell.length_c   1.000
_cell.angle_alpha   90.00
_cell.angle_beta   90.00
_cell.angle_gamma   90.00
#
_symmetry.space_group_name_H-M   'P 1'
#
loop_
_entity.id
_entity.type
_entity.pdbx_description
1 polymer ?
#
loop_
_entity_poly.entity_id
_entity_poly.type
_entity_poly.pdbx_seq_one_letter_code
_entity_poly.pdbx_strand_id
1 'polypeptide(L)'
;MKEKNYEIYVLPHSHIDTCWYWDYPKAKTYSRKVLENALNLLKEDPNYTFCQDQVTVLKAFWEELDDENRRLLKAFIKEGRFEVVGGMYV
;
A
#
# COMPACT_ATOMS: atom_id res chain seq x y z
N MET A 1 -40.30 0.52 12.89
CA MET A 1 -38.97 1.14 13.12
C MET A 1 -38.35 1.36 11.75
N LYS A 2 -37.86 2.56 11.41
CA LYS A 2 -37.16 2.78 10.13
C LYS A 2 -35.84 2.00 10.17
N GLU A 3 -35.61 1.12 9.20
CA GLU A 3 -34.29 0.51 9.01
C GLU A 3 -33.26 1.61 8.78
N LYS A 4 -32.19 1.61 9.56
CA LYS A 4 -31.02 2.46 9.33
C LYS A 4 -30.08 1.68 8.45
N ASN A 5 -29.81 2.17 7.24
CA ASN A 5 -28.71 1.68 6.42
C ASN A 5 -27.41 2.33 6.91
N TYR A 6 -26.44 1.49 7.25
CA TYR A 6 -25.07 1.90 7.54
C TYR A 6 -24.19 1.50 6.37
N GLU A 7 -23.32 2.40 5.96
CA GLU A 7 -22.25 2.10 5.02
C GLU A 7 -20.97 1.89 5.83
N ILE A 8 -20.30 0.77 5.60
CA ILE A 8 -19.07 0.39 6.30
C ILE A 8 -17.97 0.29 5.27
N TYR A 9 -16.92 1.08 5.44
CA TYR A 9 -15.72 1.01 4.62
C TYR A 9 -14.63 0.29 5.39
N VAL A 10 -14.02 -0.71 4.75
CA VAL A 10 -12.85 -1.41 5.28
C VAL A 10 -11.66 -0.98 4.43
N LEU A 11 -10.67 -0.37 5.04
CA LEU A 11 -9.47 0.14 4.36
C LEU A 11 -8.24 -0.63 4.85
N PRO A 12 -7.73 -1.59 4.06
CA PRO A 12 -6.48 -2.27 4.38
C PRO A 12 -5.29 -1.31 4.34
N HIS A 13 -4.47 -1.35 5.40
CA HIS A 13 -3.32 -0.48 5.62
C HIS A 13 -2.26 -1.21 6.43
N SER A 14 -0.99 -0.83 6.28
CA SER A 14 0.08 -1.29 7.17
C SER A 14 0.88 -0.10 7.70
N HIS A 15 0.78 0.14 9.01
CA HIS A 15 1.62 1.14 9.68
C HIS A 15 3.08 0.66 9.68
N ILE A 16 3.99 1.49 9.17
CA ILE A 16 5.41 1.16 9.10
C ILE A 16 6.24 2.28 9.71
N ASP A 17 6.81 2.01 10.86
CA ASP A 17 7.84 2.89 11.42
C ASP A 17 9.16 2.68 10.67
N THR A 18 9.58 3.71 9.93
CA THR A 18 10.78 3.66 9.07
C THR A 18 12.08 3.62 9.87
N CYS A 19 12.07 4.10 11.11
CA CYS A 19 13.14 4.01 12.10
C CYS A 19 12.55 4.04 13.51
N TRP A 20 12.38 2.88 14.14
CA TRP A 20 11.96 2.77 15.54
C TRP A 20 12.64 1.58 16.22
N TYR A 21 12.02 0.40 16.23
CA TYR A 21 12.63 -0.81 16.76
C TYR A 21 13.76 -1.35 15.87
N TRP A 22 13.65 -1.08 14.56
CA TRP A 22 14.68 -1.40 13.57
C TRP A 22 15.23 -0.14 12.92
N ASP A 23 16.43 -0.27 12.39
CA ASP A 23 16.99 0.72 11.47
C ASP A 23 16.29 0.66 10.10
N TYR A 24 16.48 1.72 9.32
CA TYR A 24 15.83 1.84 8.01
C TYR A 24 16.10 0.66 7.06
N PRO A 25 17.33 0.12 6.90
CA PRO A 25 17.56 -1.02 6.01
C PRO A 25 16.69 -2.24 6.35
N LYS A 26 16.54 -2.54 7.64
CA LYS A 26 15.71 -3.66 8.08
C LYS A 26 14.23 -3.33 7.92
N ALA A 27 13.78 -2.13 8.31
CA ALA A 27 12.41 -1.68 8.07
C ALA A 27 12.04 -1.79 6.58
N LYS A 28 12.86 -1.21 5.69
CA LYS A 28 12.72 -1.27 4.22
C LYS A 28 12.54 -2.70 3.71
N THR A 29 13.32 -3.65 4.21
CA THR A 29 13.22 -5.07 3.79
C THR A 29 11.86 -5.69 4.13
N TYR A 30 11.31 -5.40 5.30
CA TYR A 30 9.99 -5.88 5.69
C TYR A 30 8.87 -5.11 4.97
N SER A 31 9.01 -3.80 4.80
CA SER A 31 8.06 -2.98 4.04
C SER A 31 7.92 -3.47 2.61
N ARG A 32 9.03 -3.86 1.97
CA ARG A 32 9.00 -4.47 0.64
C ARG A 32 8.09 -5.68 0.60
N LYS A 33 8.22 -6.62 1.55
CA LYS A 33 7.39 -7.84 1.60
C LYS A 33 5.91 -7.51 1.77
N VAL A 34 5.59 -6.51 2.59
CA VAL A 34 4.20 -6.03 2.75
C VAL A 34 3.65 -5.51 1.42
N LEU A 35 4.41 -4.65 0.74
CA LEU A 35 4.00 -4.02 -0.51
C LEU A 35 3.94 -5.03 -1.68
N GLU A 36 4.82 -6.02 -1.73
CA GLU A 36 4.75 -7.12 -2.69
C GLU A 36 3.48 -7.96 -2.50
N ASN A 37 3.15 -8.30 -1.25
CA ASN A 37 1.93 -9.03 -0.94
C ASN A 37 0.68 -8.21 -1.29
N ALA A 38 0.66 -6.92 -0.97
CA ALA A 38 -0.43 -6.02 -1.37
C ALA A 38 -0.57 -5.96 -2.90
N LEU A 39 0.53 -5.86 -3.64
CA LEU A 39 0.53 -5.85 -5.11
C LEU A 39 -0.02 -7.18 -5.68
N ASN A 40 0.32 -8.32 -5.09
CA ASN A 40 -0.21 -9.61 -5.52
C ASN A 40 -1.71 -9.74 -5.24
N LEU A 41 -2.17 -9.32 -4.05
CA LEU A 41 -3.60 -9.29 -3.71
C LEU A 41 -4.39 -8.37 -4.65
N LEU A 42 -3.82 -7.23 -5.06
CA LEU A 42 -4.45 -6.36 -6.06
C LEU A 42 -4.63 -7.03 -7.43
N LYS A 43 -3.71 -7.92 -7.82
CA LYS A 43 -3.82 -8.72 -9.05
C LYS A 43 -4.86 -9.83 -8.93
N GLU A 44 -4.96 -10.45 -7.76
CA GLU A 44 -5.78 -11.65 -7.53
C GLU A 44 -7.25 -11.33 -7.25
N ASP A 45 -7.55 -10.27 -6.49
CA ASP A 45 -8.92 -9.91 -6.10
C ASP A 45 -9.27 -8.50 -6.57
N PRO A 46 -10.17 -8.33 -7.56
CA PRO A 46 -10.57 -7.02 -8.08
C PRO A 46 -11.25 -6.10 -7.05
N ASN A 47 -11.73 -6.63 -5.92
CA ASN A 47 -12.34 -5.84 -4.85
C ASN A 47 -11.33 -5.44 -3.75
N TYR A 48 -10.12 -6.01 -3.78
CA TYR A 48 -9.10 -5.65 -2.82
C TYR A 48 -8.65 -4.21 -3.04
N THR A 49 -8.51 -3.48 -1.92
CA THR A 49 -7.95 -2.13 -1.85
C THR A 49 -6.81 -2.11 -0.83
N PHE A 50 -5.89 -1.16 -0.96
CA PHE A 50 -4.81 -0.96 0.00
C PHE A 50 -4.39 0.51 0.00
N CYS A 51 -3.99 1.03 1.15
CA CYS A 51 -3.35 2.34 1.24
C CYS A 51 -2.05 2.30 2.02
N GLN A 52 -1.13 3.21 1.69
CA GLN A 52 0.14 3.37 2.39
C GLN A 52 0.56 4.83 2.48
N ASP A 53 1.17 5.19 3.62
CA ASP A 53 1.50 6.56 3.98
C ASP A 53 2.99 6.95 3.92
N GLN A 54 3.93 6.04 4.19
CA GLN A 54 5.34 6.41 4.24
C GLN A 54 5.97 6.45 2.83
N VAL A 55 6.33 7.65 2.35
CA VAL A 55 6.92 7.83 1.00
C VAL A 55 8.29 7.17 0.88
N THR A 56 9.08 7.09 1.96
CA THR A 56 10.41 6.46 1.91
C THR A 56 10.35 4.96 1.58
N VAL A 57 9.36 4.23 2.07
CA VAL A 57 9.20 2.81 1.72
C VAL A 57 8.57 2.62 0.35
N LEU A 58 7.62 3.49 -0.02
CA LEU A 58 7.01 3.50 -1.36
C LEU A 58 8.04 3.78 -2.45
N LYS A 59 8.91 4.77 -2.24
CA LYS A 59 10.01 5.10 -3.15
C LYS A 59 10.96 3.91 -3.31
N ALA A 60 11.38 3.33 -2.20
CA ALA A 60 12.28 2.19 -2.22
C ALA A 60 11.67 0.98 -2.94
N PHE A 61 10.38 0.71 -2.71
CA PHE A 61 9.64 -0.33 -3.43
C PHE A 61 9.55 -0.03 -4.93
N TRP A 62 9.19 1.19 -5.31
CA TRP A 62 9.07 1.63 -6.71
C TRP A 62 10.37 1.47 -7.51
N GLU A 63 11.51 1.81 -6.90
CA GLU A 63 12.83 1.70 -7.51
C GLU A 63 13.20 0.24 -7.83
N GLU A 64 12.66 -0.72 -7.10
CA GLU A 64 12.97 -2.14 -7.23
C GLU A 64 11.97 -2.94 -8.10
N LEU A 65 10.86 -2.32 -8.51
CA LEU A 65 9.89 -2.93 -9.42
C LEU A 65 10.39 -2.99 -10.86
N ASP A 66 10.09 -4.10 -11.55
CA ASP A 66 10.20 -4.20 -13.00
C ASP A 66 9.14 -3.35 -13.72
N ASP A 67 9.30 -3.20 -15.04
CA ASP A 67 8.43 -2.36 -15.86
C ASP A 67 6.97 -2.83 -15.87
N GLU A 68 6.73 -4.15 -15.75
CA GLU A 68 5.38 -4.70 -15.72
C GLU A 68 4.66 -4.31 -14.43
N ASN A 69 5.28 -4.58 -13.29
CA ASN A 69 4.75 -4.26 -11.98
C ASN A 69 4.61 -2.75 -11.77
N ARG A 70 5.51 -1.94 -12.35
CA ARG A 70 5.35 -0.47 -12.37
C ARG A 70 4.10 -0.03 -13.13
N ARG A 71 3.80 -0.64 -14.28
CA ARG A 71 2.56 -0.34 -15.03
C ARG A 71 1.33 -0.76 -14.24
N LEU A 72 1.35 -1.95 -13.64
CA LEU A 72 0.24 -2.47 -12.84
C LEU A 72 -0.02 -1.59 -11.61
N LEU A 73 1.01 -1.25 -10.84
CA LEU A 73 0.86 -0.37 -9.68
C LEU A 73 0.27 0.99 -10.08
N LYS A 74 0.75 1.60 -11.17
CA LYS A 74 0.16 2.83 -11.71
C LYS A 74 -1.30 2.67 -12.13
N ALA A 75 -1.67 1.52 -12.69
CA ALA A 75 -3.06 1.22 -13.06
C ALA A 75 -3.94 1.13 -11.80
N PHE A 76 -3.51 0.37 -10.78
CA PHE A 76 -4.25 0.25 -9.51
C PHE A 76 -4.39 1.60 -8.78
N ILE A 77 -3.39 2.47 -8.86
CA ILE A 77 -3.50 3.84 -8.35
C ILE A 77 -4.55 4.63 -9.13
N LYS A 78 -4.54 4.56 -10.47
CA LYS A 78 -5.52 5.25 -11.31
C LYS A 78 -6.94 4.72 -11.09
N GLU A 79 -7.08 3.43 -10.81
CA GLU A 79 -8.34 2.76 -10.48
C GLU A 79 -8.84 3.10 -9.06
N GLY A 80 -8.00 3.70 -8.20
CA GLY A 80 -8.34 3.98 -6.81
C GLY A 80 -8.26 2.77 -5.88
N ARG A 81 -7.62 1.67 -6.32
CA ARG A 81 -7.46 0.45 -5.52
C ARG A 81 -6.18 0.43 -4.70
N PHE A 82 -5.17 1.19 -5.12
CA PHE A 82 -4.00 1.49 -4.29
C PHE A 82 -3.96 3.00 -4.05
N GLU A 83 -4.05 3.45 -2.80
CA GLU A 83 -4.00 4.87 -2.47
C GLU A 83 -2.73 5.23 -1.69
N VAL A 84 -2.02 6.26 -2.18
CA VAL A 84 -0.94 6.89 -1.41
C VAL A 84 -1.58 7.95 -0.52
N VAL A 85 -1.60 7.71 0.79
CA VAL A 85 -2.25 8.59 1.77
C VAL A 85 -1.20 9.35 2.57
N GLY A 86 -1.52 10.53 3.12
CA GLY A 86 -0.56 11.33 3.92
C GLY A 86 0.58 12.00 3.12
N GLY A 87 1.29 11.25 2.26
CA GLY A 87 2.34 11.77 1.36
C GLY A 87 3.58 12.27 2.09
N MET A 88 3.80 11.85 3.34
CA MET A 88 4.92 12.31 4.14
C MET A 88 6.18 11.49 3.86
N TYR A 89 7.34 12.14 3.93
CA TYR A 89 8.63 11.45 3.76
C TYR A 89 8.89 10.42 4.87
N VAL A 90 8.35 10.66 6.06
CA VAL A 90 8.46 9.82 7.24
C VAL A 90 7.36 8.78 7.31
#